data_AF-P82631-F1
#
_entry.id   AF-P82631-F1
#
_cell.length_a   1.000
_cell.length_b   1.000
_cell.length_c   1.000
_cell.angle_alpha   90.00
_cell.angle_beta   90.00
_cell.angle_gamma   90.00
#
_symmetry.space_group_name_H-M   'P 1'
#
loop_
_entity.id
_entity.type
_entity.pdbx_description
1 polymer ?
#
loop_
_entity_poly.entity_id
_entity_poly.type
_entity_poly.pdbx_seq_one_letter_code
_entity_poly.pdbx_strand_id
1 'polypeptide(L)'
;MRCVTSFVVFCILMFFVLNIFTVEVKAQRLVPLCKTIGYENPGKCPADGNKFCRRKLDDRYVKYKRCDCQDTKGRKQNHHRCICYMKLPCNQ
;
A
#
# COMPACT_ATOMS: atom_id res chain seq x y z
N MET A 1 -37.79 13.92 31.72
CA MET A 1 -37.06 14.36 30.50
C MET A 1 -35.54 14.20 30.58
N ARG A 2 -34.90 14.11 31.76
CA ARG A 2 -33.43 13.93 31.91
C ARG A 2 -32.83 12.71 31.17
N CYS A 3 -33.59 11.64 30.96
CA CYS A 3 -33.09 10.46 30.25
C CYS A 3 -32.90 10.70 28.76
N VAL A 4 -33.74 11.54 28.13
CA VAL A 4 -33.67 11.83 26.70
C VAL A 4 -32.41 12.63 26.38
N THR A 5 -32.09 13.62 27.22
CA THR A 5 -30.86 14.40 27.08
C THR A 5 -29.61 13.54 27.23
N SER A 6 -29.59 12.59 28.18
CA SER A 6 -28.46 11.67 28.32
C SER A 6 -28.30 10.76 27.10
N PHE A 7 -29.41 10.28 26.52
CA PHE A 7 -29.37 9.44 25.32
C PHE A 7 -28.78 10.19 24.12
N VAL A 8 -29.19 11.45 23.91
CA VAL A 8 -28.66 12.29 22.83
C VAL A 8 -27.16 12.55 23.01
N VAL A 9 -26.69 12.86 24.22
CA VAL A 9 -25.26 13.06 24.51
C VAL A 9 -24.47 11.78 24.24
N PHE A 10 -24.98 10.62 24.64
CA PHE A 10 -24.34 9.33 24.37
C PHE A 10 -24.24 9.03 22.88
N CYS A 11 -25.29 9.32 22.11
CA CYS A 11 -25.27 9.17 20.65
C CYS A 11 -24.22 10.08 19.99
N ILE A 12 -24.12 11.35 20.41
CA ILE A 12 -23.12 12.28 19.88
C ILE A 12 -21.70 11.77 20.17
N LEU A 13 -21.45 11.28 21.39
CA LEU A 13 -20.16 10.68 21.77
C LEU A 13 -19.83 9.45 20.90
N MET A 14 -20.77 8.52 20.70
CA MET A 14 -20.53 7.38 19.81
C MET A 14 -20.23 7.83 18.37
N PHE A 15 -20.91 8.85 17.87
CA PHE A 15 -20.67 9.39 16.54
C PHE A 15 -19.26 9.99 16.42
N PHE A 16 -18.79 10.71 17.43
CA PHE A 16 -17.42 11.24 17.48
C PHE A 16 -16.39 10.12 17.51
N VAL A 17 -16.58 9.12 18.36
CA VAL A 17 -15.66 7.98 18.46
C VAL A 17 -15.57 7.25 17.12
N LEU A 18 -16.71 6.92 16.49
CA LEU A 18 -16.74 6.26 15.19
C LEU A 18 -16.06 7.08 14.09
N ASN A 19 -16.25 8.41 14.08
CA ASN A 19 -15.59 9.29 13.10
C ASN A 19 -14.08 9.38 13.34
N ILE A 20 -13.62 9.52 14.59
CA ILE A 20 -12.19 9.55 14.90
C ILE A 20 -11.51 8.24 14.49
N PHE A 21 -12.12 7.09 14.81
CA PHE A 21 -11.60 5.78 14.40
C PHE A 21 -11.56 5.62 12.88
N THR A 22 -12.58 6.08 12.15
CA THR A 22 -12.57 6.02 10.68
C THR A 22 -11.53 6.94 10.05
N VAL A 23 -11.24 8.10 10.67
CA VAL A 23 -10.19 9.01 10.23
C VAL A 23 -8.79 8.43 10.48
N GLU A 24 -8.51 7.87 11.66
CA GLU A 24 -7.22 7.23 11.95
C GLU A 24 -6.93 6.04 11.04
N VAL A 25 -7.94 5.20 10.77
CA VAL A 25 -7.77 4.03 9.88
C VAL A 25 -7.49 4.47 8.45
N LYS A 26 -8.08 5.59 7.98
CA LYS A 26 -7.72 6.16 6.68
C LYS A 26 -6.31 6.74 6.69
N ALA A 27 -5.90 7.44 7.76
CA ALA A 27 -4.57 8.03 7.88
C ALA A 27 -3.43 6.97 7.90
N GLN A 28 -3.64 5.80 8.52
CA GLN A 28 -2.65 4.71 8.47
C GLN A 28 -2.45 4.12 7.06
N ARG A 29 -3.44 4.23 6.17
CA ARG A 29 -3.27 3.84 4.75
C ARG A 29 -2.55 4.88 3.91
N LEU A 30 -2.41 6.11 4.41
CA LEU A 30 -1.90 7.25 3.65
C LEU A 30 -0.39 7.38 3.67
N VAL A 31 0.34 6.70 4.55
CA VAL A 31 1.81 6.68 4.46
C VAL A 31 2.17 5.83 3.22
N PRO A 32 2.65 6.43 2.13
CA PRO A 32 2.97 5.66 0.95
C PRO A 32 4.15 4.75 1.31
N LEU A 33 3.91 3.44 1.30
CA LEU A 33 4.97 2.44 1.42
C LEU A 33 6.03 2.79 0.39
N CYS A 34 7.25 3.05 0.84
CA CYS A 34 8.32 3.46 -0.08
C CYS A 34 8.56 2.36 -1.08
N LYS A 35 8.50 2.73 -2.34
CA LYS A 35 8.50 1.79 -3.44
C LYS A 35 9.65 2.10 -4.39
N THR A 36 10.37 1.06 -4.76
CA THR A 36 11.31 1.09 -5.87
C THR A 36 10.61 0.51 -7.09
N ILE A 37 10.62 1.24 -8.19
CA ILE A 37 10.03 0.82 -9.46
C ILE A 37 11.18 0.47 -10.39
N GLY A 38 11.23 -0.78 -10.84
CA GLY A 38 12.21 -1.24 -11.82
C GLY A 38 11.82 -0.84 -13.25
N TYR A 39 12.78 -1.00 -14.16
CA TYR A 39 12.55 -0.77 -15.59
C TYR A 39 11.45 -1.68 -16.15
N GLU A 40 10.71 -1.12 -17.10
CA GLU A 40 9.74 -1.86 -17.89
C GLU A 40 10.46 -2.81 -18.85
N ASN A 41 10.13 -4.10 -18.75
CA ASN A 41 10.76 -5.16 -19.55
C ASN A 41 9.74 -5.74 -20.53
N PRO A 42 10.17 -6.17 -21.72
CA PRO A 42 9.29 -6.83 -22.66
C PRO A 42 8.75 -8.16 -22.10
N GLY A 43 7.54 -8.52 -22.51
CA GLY A 43 6.85 -9.74 -22.08
C GLY A 43 6.00 -9.56 -20.83
N LYS A 44 5.21 -10.57 -20.50
CA LYS A 44 4.37 -10.59 -19.28
C LYS A 44 5.19 -10.99 -18.05
N CYS A 45 4.63 -10.74 -16.88
CA CYS A 45 5.09 -11.31 -15.63
C CYS A 45 5.17 -12.84 -15.72
N PRO A 46 6.31 -13.45 -15.35
CA PRO A 46 6.40 -14.90 -15.28
C PRO A 46 5.52 -15.43 -14.14
N ALA A 47 5.26 -16.74 -14.09
CA ALA A 47 4.47 -17.37 -13.04
C ALA A 47 5.00 -17.04 -11.62
N ASP A 48 6.32 -17.00 -11.47
CA ASP A 48 7.01 -16.57 -10.24
C ASP A 48 7.35 -15.07 -10.22
N GLY A 49 6.57 -14.23 -10.91
CA GLY A 49 6.86 -12.82 -11.17
C GLY A 49 7.27 -12.01 -9.94
N ASN A 50 6.58 -12.21 -8.82
CA ASN A 50 6.91 -11.51 -7.56
C ASN A 50 8.29 -11.91 -7.03
N LYS A 51 8.63 -13.20 -7.10
CA LYS A 51 9.93 -13.75 -6.67
C LYS A 51 11.04 -13.39 -7.65
N PHE A 52 10.73 -13.28 -8.94
CA PHE A 52 11.63 -12.73 -9.96
C PHE A 52 11.93 -11.26 -9.67
N CYS A 53 10.91 -10.43 -9.46
CA CYS A 53 11.07 -9.02 -9.13
C CYS A 53 11.90 -8.80 -7.87
N ARG A 54 11.66 -9.62 -6.84
CA ARG A 54 12.45 -9.56 -5.60
C ARG A 54 13.93 -9.84 -5.81
N ARG A 55 14.27 -10.79 -6.69
CA ARG A 55 15.66 -11.09 -7.04
C ARG A 55 16.28 -10.03 -7.95
N LYS A 56 15.49 -9.46 -8.87
CA LYS A 56 15.97 -8.48 -9.85
C LYS A 56 16.25 -7.11 -9.23
N LEU A 57 15.44 -6.70 -8.26
CA LEU A 57 15.60 -5.46 -7.52
C LEU A 57 16.31 -5.69 -6.17
N ASP A 58 16.88 -6.87 -5.93
CA ASP A 58 17.56 -7.17 -4.67
C ASP A 58 18.74 -6.21 -4.49
N ASP A 59 18.76 -5.54 -3.35
CA ASP A 59 19.77 -4.55 -3.00
C ASP A 59 20.25 -4.89 -1.59
N ARG A 60 21.58 -4.90 -1.38
CA ARG A 60 22.17 -5.24 -0.08
C ARG A 60 21.78 -4.27 1.04
N TYR A 61 21.46 -3.04 0.68
CA TYR A 61 21.13 -1.96 1.61
C TYR A 61 19.63 -1.81 1.84
N VAL A 62 18.80 -2.36 0.95
CA VAL A 62 17.34 -2.17 1.00
C VAL A 62 16.61 -3.47 1.28
N LYS A 63 15.92 -3.54 2.43
CA LYS A 63 15.03 -4.66 2.75
C LYS A 63 13.60 -4.39 2.26
N TYR A 64 13.22 -5.06 1.17
CA TYR A 64 11.85 -5.05 0.67
C TYR A 64 10.93 -5.96 1.49
N LYS A 65 9.76 -5.45 1.90
CA LYS A 65 8.67 -6.21 2.52
C LYS A 65 7.94 -7.07 1.48
N ARG A 66 7.67 -6.50 0.31
CA ARG A 66 6.88 -7.13 -0.76
C ARG A 66 7.38 -6.64 -2.11
N CYS A 67 7.41 -7.52 -3.10
CA CYS A 67 7.60 -7.15 -4.49
C CYS A 67 6.44 -7.70 -5.30
N ASP A 68 5.90 -6.87 -6.18
CA ASP A 68 4.85 -7.21 -7.11
C ASP A 68 5.36 -7.06 -8.53
N CYS A 69 4.99 -8.00 -9.38
CA CYS A 69 5.15 -7.89 -10.83
C CYS A 69 3.82 -7.39 -11.42
N GLN A 70 3.86 -6.29 -12.17
CA GLN A 70 2.71 -5.74 -12.88
C GLN A 70 2.89 -5.89 -14.38
N ASP A 71 1.91 -6.53 -15.03
CA ASP A 71 1.77 -6.48 -16.48
C ASP A 71 1.38 -5.07 -16.91
N THR A 72 2.08 -4.55 -17.91
CA THR A 72 1.85 -3.25 -18.52
C THR A 72 1.72 -3.42 -20.03
N LYS A 73 1.04 -2.46 -20.69
CA LYS A 73 0.96 -2.39 -22.15
C LYS A 73 1.67 -1.13 -22.62
N GLY A 74 2.78 -1.31 -23.32
CA GLY A 74 3.55 -0.24 -23.96
C GLY A 74 3.54 -0.42 -25.47
N ARG A 75 3.13 0.61 -26.23
CA ARG A 75 3.13 0.61 -27.72
C ARG A 75 2.56 -0.68 -28.35
N LYS A 76 1.38 -1.12 -27.88
CA LYS A 76 0.69 -2.36 -28.32
C LYS A 76 1.42 -3.68 -28.00
N GLN A 77 2.54 -3.64 -27.28
CA GLN A 77 3.27 -4.83 -26.84
C GLN A 77 3.09 -5.05 -25.33
N ASN A 78 3.06 -6.32 -24.92
CA ASN A 78 3.03 -6.69 -23.51
C ASN A 78 4.40 -6.43 -22.89
N HIS A 79 4.38 -5.74 -21.77
CA HIS A 79 5.52 -5.50 -20.93
C HIS A 79 5.17 -5.88 -19.50
N HIS A 80 6.18 -5.89 -18.64
CA HIS A 80 5.99 -5.97 -17.21
C HIS A 80 6.97 -5.05 -16.51
N ARG A 81 6.57 -4.58 -15.33
CA ARG A 81 7.45 -3.84 -14.43
C ARG A 81 7.41 -4.44 -13.04
N CYS A 82 8.52 -4.29 -12.33
CA CYS A 82 8.63 -4.70 -10.94
C CYS A 82 8.41 -3.50 -10.02
N ILE A 83 7.61 -3.70 -8.97
CA ILE A 83 7.41 -2.71 -7.90
C ILE A 83 7.73 -3.37 -6.58
N CYS A 84 8.74 -2.89 -5.87
CA CYS A 84 9.13 -3.42 -4.57
C CYS A 84 8.91 -2.39 -3.46
N TYR A 85 8.14 -2.76 -2.45
CA TYR A 85 7.83 -1.95 -1.27
C TYR A 85 8.83 -2.24 -0.15
N MET A 86 9.53 -1.21 0.29
CA MET A 86 10.52 -1.24 1.38
C MET A 86 9.83 -1.42 2.73
N LYS A 87 10.55 -2.02 3.69
CA LYS A 87 10.16 -1.91 5.11
C LYS A 87 10.46 -0.49 5.59
N LEU A 88 9.54 0.08 6.36
CA LEU A 88 9.78 1.34 7.08
C LEU A 88 10.92 1.16 8.11
N PRO A 89 11.67 2.23 8.44
CA PRO A 89 11.60 3.58 7.85
C PRO A 89 12.24 3.61 6.45
N CYS A 90 11.76 4.54 5.62
CA CYS A 90 12.29 4.73 4.27
C CYS A 90 13.55 5.57 4.30
N ASN A 91 14.66 4.95 4.70
CA ASN A 91 15.94 5.63 4.68
C ASN A 91 16.54 5.39 3.29
N GLN A 92 16.28 6.31 2.36
CA GLN A 92 17.07 6.46 1.14
C GLN A 92 18.25 7.40 1.40
#